data_AF-A0A2D9CGX5-F1
#
_entry.id   AF-A0A2D9CGX5-F1
#
_cell.length_a   1.000
_cell.length_b   1.000
_cell.length_c   1.000
_cell.angle_alpha   90.00
_cell.angle_beta   90.00
_cell.angle_gamma   90.00
#
_symmetry.space_group_name_H-M   'P 1'
#
loop_
_entity.id
_entity.type
_entity.pdbx_description
1 polymer ?
#
loop_
_entity_poly.entity_id
_entity_poly.type
_entity_poly.pdbx_seq_one_letter_code
_entity_poly.pdbx_strand_id
1 'polypeptide(L)' 'MNIKDKAARFRNLSNDETFKEVVQEIKDQQSSVFLNSQSHIETIKDAHDIIKALNYIENHFNTVFTDEAIFDKKQKD' A
#
# COMPACT_ATOMS: atom_id res chain seq x y z
N MET A 1 -2.76 -20.06 -9.86
CA MET A 1 -3.29 -19.54 -8.58
C MET A 1 -4.63 -18.89 -8.88
N ASN A 2 -5.70 -19.25 -8.18
CA ASN A 2 -7.03 -18.65 -8.40
C ASN A 2 -7.06 -17.21 -7.88
N ILE A 3 -7.96 -16.36 -8.40
CA ILE A 3 -8.16 -14.98 -7.93
C ILE A 3 -8.50 -14.94 -6.44
N LYS A 4 -9.26 -15.92 -5.96
CA LYS A 4 -9.58 -16.09 -4.53
C LYS A 4 -8.36 -16.37 -3.67
N ASP A 5 -7.51 -17.31 -4.08
CA ASP A 5 -6.27 -17.63 -3.35
C ASP A 5 -5.33 -16.42 -3.31
N LYS A 6 -5.24 -15.68 -4.43
CA LYS A 6 -4.43 -14.46 -4.51
C LYS A 6 -4.98 -13.39 -3.56
N ALA A 7 -6.28 -13.13 -3.59
CA ALA A 7 -6.93 -12.13 -2.74
C ALA A 7 -6.83 -12.50 -1.25
N ALA A 8 -7.01 -13.77 -0.89
CA ALA A 8 -6.82 -14.24 0.49
C ALA A 8 -5.39 -13.99 1.00
N ARG A 9 -4.37 -14.31 0.19
CA ARG A 9 -2.97 -14.03 0.55
C ARG A 9 -2.71 -12.53 0.71
N PHE A 10 -3.26 -11.71 -0.18
CA PHE A 10 -3.09 -10.27 -0.15
C PHE A 10 -3.81 -9.64 1.05
N ARG A 11 -4.99 -10.14 1.43
CA ARG A 11 -5.66 -9.76 2.67
C ARG A 11 -4.86 -10.11 3.91
N ASN A 12 -4.25 -11.30 3.93
CA ASN A 12 -3.41 -11.70 5.05
C ASN A 12 -2.22 -10.75 5.20
N LEU A 13 -1.53 -10.45 4.10
CA LEU A 13 -0.41 -9.51 4.11
C LEU A 13 -0.85 -8.08 4.46
N SER A 14 -1.97 -7.59 3.93
CA SER A 14 -2.47 -6.25 4.24
C SER A 14 -2.97 -6.12 5.67
N ASN A 15 -3.34 -7.23 6.31
CA ASN A 15 -3.80 -7.27 7.70
C ASN A 15 -2.70 -7.56 8.70
N ASP A 16 -1.56 -8.09 8.25
CA ASP A 16 -0.39 -8.40 9.06
C ASP A 16 0.09 -7.16 9.82
N GLU A 17 0.22 -7.30 11.13
CA GLU A 17 0.57 -6.19 12.02
C GLU A 17 2.01 -5.72 11.79
N THR A 18 2.94 -6.65 11.52
CA THR A 18 4.34 -6.31 11.24
C THR A 18 4.46 -5.54 9.93
N PHE A 19 3.72 -5.96 8.90
CA PHE A 19 3.68 -5.24 7.63
C PHE A 19 3.15 -3.81 7.81
N LYS A 20 2.05 -3.65 8.56
CA LYS A 20 1.47 -2.32 8.85
C LYS A 20 2.43 -1.44 9.63
N GLU A 21 3.08 -2.00 10.66
CA GLU A 21 4.07 -1.30 11.47
C GLU A 21 5.21 -0.79 10.60
N VAL A 22 5.83 -1.65 9.80
CA VAL A 22 6.93 -1.27 8.90
C VAL A 22 6.50 -0.19 7.90
N VAL A 23 5.33 -0.31 7.26
CA VAL A 23 4.83 0.70 6.32
C VAL A 23 4.58 2.03 7.04
N GLN A 24 4.03 2.00 8.25
CA GLN A 24 3.77 3.20 9.03
C GLN A 24 5.06 3.88 9.47
N GLU A 25 6.04 3.13 9.98
CA GLU A 25 7.35 3.67 10.36
C GLU A 25 8.05 4.39 9.19
N ILE A 26 8.01 3.79 8.00
CA ILE A 26 8.58 4.42 6.80
C ILE A 26 7.79 5.69 6.44
N LYS A 27 6.44 5.65 6.47
CA LYS A 27 5.59 6.83 6.22
C LYS A 27 5.91 7.96 7.21
N ASP A 28 6.12 7.64 8.48
CA ASP A 28 6.42 8.63 9.53
C ASP A 28 7.82 9.24 9.33
N GLN A 29 8.82 8.41 9.01
CA GLN A 29 10.17 8.87 8.67
C GLN A 29 10.16 9.83 7.49
N GLN A 30 9.49 9.47 6.39
CA GLN A 30 9.40 10.35 5.22
C GLN A 30 8.56 11.60 5.52
N SER A 31 7.53 11.47 6.35
CA SER A 31 6.69 12.60 6.75
C SER A 31 7.48 13.64 7.56
N SER A 32 8.44 13.20 8.37
CA SER A 32 9.33 14.08 9.13
C SER A 32 10.17 15.00 8.23
N VAL A 33 10.50 14.58 7.01
CA VAL A 33 11.27 15.36 6.03
C VAL A 33 10.51 16.62 5.61
N PHE A 34 9.19 16.54 5.46
CA PHE A 34 8.36 17.71 5.12
C PHE A 34 8.22 18.70 6.27
N LEU A 35 8.32 18.23 7.52
CA LEU A 35 8.23 19.06 8.72
C LEU A 35 9.55 19.77 9.03
N ASN A 36 10.66 19.31 8.46
CA ASN A 36 11.95 19.97 8.60
C ASN A 36 12.11 21.10 7.57
N SER A 37 12.05 22.35 8.05
CA SER A 37 12.19 23.55 7.22
C SER A 37 13.58 23.74 6.60
N GLN A 38 14.57 22.95 7.01
CA GLN A 38 15.93 22.96 6.44
C GLN A 38 16.10 21.92 5.32
N SER A 39 15.10 21.07 5.07
CA SER A 39 15.17 20.06 4.00
C SER A 39 15.30 20.71 2.63
N HIS A 40 16.23 20.20 1.82
CA HIS A 40 16.35 20.61 0.43
C HIS A 40 15.17 20.08 -0.40
N ILE A 41 14.85 20.79 -1.48
CA ILE A 41 13.73 20.43 -2.37
C ILE A 41 13.86 19.01 -2.94
N GLU A 42 15.09 18.57 -3.21
CA GLU A 42 15.37 17.21 -3.70
C GLU A 42 15.03 16.16 -2.63
N THR A 43 15.42 16.38 -1.38
CA THR A 43 15.09 15.49 -0.25
C THR A 43 13.58 15.40 -0.01
N ILE A 44 12.87 16.53 -0.14
CA ILE A 44 11.41 16.59 -0.07
C ILE A 44 10.77 15.77 -1.19
N LYS A 45 11.29 15.89 -2.42
CA LYS A 45 10.81 15.13 -3.58
C LYS A 45 11.02 13.62 -3.38
N ASP A 46 12.18 13.22 -2.90
CA ASP A 46 12.49 11.80 -2.67
C ASP A 46 11.59 11.20 -1.59
N ALA A 47 11.36 11.92 -0.49
CA ALA A 47 10.41 11.52 0.55
C ALA A 47 8.99 11.35 -0.01
N HIS A 48 8.56 12.28 -0.87
CA HIS A 48 7.25 12.20 -1.55
C HIS A 48 7.16 10.99 -2.48
N ASP A 49 8.21 10.72 -3.26
CA ASP A 49 8.25 9.58 -4.19
C ASP A 49 8.19 8.24 -3.44
N ILE A 50 8.82 8.14 -2.26
CA ILE A 50 8.72 6.97 -1.38
C ILE A 50 7.29 6.78 -0.87
N ILE A 51 6.65 7.83 -0.33
CA ILE A 51 5.25 7.75 0.14
C ILE A 51 4.33 7.33 -1.01
N LYS A 52 4.54 7.90 -2.19
CA LYS A 52 3.79 7.52 -3.40
C LYS A 52 3.96 6.03 -3.72
N ALA A 53 5.18 5.51 -3.63
CA ALA A 53 5.46 4.08 -3.84
C ALA A 53 4.74 3.19 -2.82
N LEU A 54 4.72 3.56 -1.54
CA LEU A 54 3.96 2.82 -0.52
C LEU A 54 2.47 2.81 -0.82
N ASN A 55 1.91 3.96 -1.22
CA ASN A 55 0.49 4.03 -1.63
C ASN A 55 0.20 3.21 -2.89
N TYR A 56 1.15 3.07 -3.81
CA TYR A 56 1.00 2.17 -4.96
C TYR A 56 0.90 0.70 -4.55
N ILE A 57 1.62 0.27 -3.50
CA ILE A 57 1.51 -1.09 -2.97
C ILE A 57 0.11 -1.33 -2.41
N GLU A 58 -0.40 -0.41 -1.59
CA GLU A 58 -1.76 -0.50 -1.02
C GLU A 58 -2.83 -0.50 -2.12
N ASN A 59 -2.69 0.35 -3.14
CA ASN A 59 -3.57 0.37 -4.30
C ASN A 59 -3.56 -0.96 -5.08
N HIS A 60 -2.39 -1.61 -5.19
CA HIS A 60 -2.30 -2.91 -5.83
C HIS A 60 -3.11 -3.98 -5.09
N PHE A 61 -3.15 -3.93 -3.75
CA PHE A 61 -4.02 -4.81 -2.96
C PHE A 61 -5.50 -4.55 -3.27
N ASN A 62 -5.91 -3.29 -3.30
CA ASN A 62 -7.28 -2.89 -3.60
C ASN A 62 -7.75 -3.35 -5.00
N THR A 63 -6.86 -3.30 -6.00
CA THR A 63 -7.16 -3.84 -7.34
C THR A 63 -7.47 -5.33 -7.26
N VAL A 64 -6.66 -6.12 -6.55
CA VAL A 64 -6.89 -7.57 -6.41
C VAL A 64 -8.20 -7.88 -5.67
N PHE A 65 -8.54 -7.10 -4.63
CA PHE A 65 -9.81 -7.26 -3.93
C PHE A 65 -11.01 -6.91 -4.82
N THR A 66 -10.87 -5.89 -5.66
CA THR A 66 -11.90 -5.50 -6.64
C THR A 66 -12.10 -6.60 -7.68
N ASP A 67 -11.03 -7.16 -8.21
CA ASP A 67 -11.08 -8.26 -9.19
C ASP A 67 -11.78 -9.50 -8.62
N GLU A 68 -11.51 -9.85 -7.36
CA GLU A 68 -12.19 -10.94 -6.68
C GLU A 68 -13.69 -10.64 -6.47
N ALA A 69 -14.05 -9.42 -6.05
CA ALA A 69 -15.44 -9.03 -5.88
C ALA A 69 -16.23 -9.10 -7.19
N ILE A 70 -15.61 -8.70 -8.31
CA ILE A 70 -16.19 -8.84 -9.66
C ILE A 70 -16.36 -10.32 -10.02
N PHE A 71 -15.36 -11.16 -9.74
CA PHE A 71 -15.43 -12.59 -9.97
C PHE A 71 -16.57 -13.24 -9.17
N ASP A 72 -16.72 -12.90 -7.90
CA ASP A 72 -17.79 -13.40 -7.03
C ASP A 72 -19.18 -12.98 -7.51
N LYS A 73 -19.31 -11.77 -8.07
CA LYS A 73 -20.57 -11.32 -8.68
C LYS A 73 -20.93 -12.15 -9.91
N LYS A 74 -19.96 -12.35 -10.82
CA LYS A 74 -20.15 -13.14 -12.05
C LYS A 74 -20.47 -14.62 -11.83
N GLN A 75 -20.09 -15.19 -10.68
CA GLN A 75 -20.37 -16.58 -10.32
C GLN A 75 -21.74 -16.76 -9.65
N LYS A 76 -22.37 -15.66 -9.22
CA LYS A 76 -23.71 -15.66 -8.60
C LYS A 76 -24.83 -15.39 -9.63
N ASP A 77 -24.48 -14.80 -10.77
CA ASP A 77 -25.34 -14.60 -11.94
C ASP A 77 -25.33 -15.85 -12.83
#